data_AF-A0A953S8Q2-F1
#
_entry.id   AF-A0A953S8Q2-F1
#
_cell.length_a   1.000
_cell.length_b   1.000
_cell.length_c   1.000
_cell.angle_alpha   90.00
_cell.angle_beta   90.00
_cell.angle_gamma   90.00
#
_symmetry.space_group_name_H-M   'P 1'
#
loop_
_entity.id
_entity.type
_entity.pdbx_description
1 polymer ?
#
loop_
_entity_poly.entity_id
_entity_poly.type
_entity_poly.pdbx_seq_one_letter_code
_entity_poly.pdbx_strand_id
1 'polypeptide(L)'
;MRGSSQSVTHADAGSVIGVAFGRHFTAAELAEIWRLDETTIRRMFQDVPGVLKIGKSQRRDGKRDYMTLRIPEGVALRVYQQRSKGTRL
;
A
#
# COMPACT_ATOMS: atom_id res chain seq x y z
N MET A 1 16.91 -9.33 -44.98
CA MET A 1 15.92 -9.35 -43.88
C MET A 1 16.69 -9.16 -42.58
N ARG A 2 16.82 -7.93 -42.07
CA ARG A 2 17.53 -7.64 -40.82
C ARG A 2 16.53 -7.70 -39.68
N GLY A 3 16.71 -8.66 -38.77
CA GLY A 3 15.84 -8.86 -37.62
C GLY A 3 15.86 -7.64 -36.70
N SER A 4 14.67 -7.16 -36.38
CA SER A 4 14.44 -6.10 -35.41
C SER A 4 14.96 -6.54 -34.03
N SER A 5 15.98 -5.84 -33.52
CA SER A 5 16.35 -5.88 -32.11
C SER A 5 15.14 -5.45 -31.27
N GLN A 6 14.56 -6.38 -30.53
CA GLN A 6 13.66 -6.03 -29.44
C GLN A 6 14.52 -5.60 -28.25
N SER A 7 14.47 -4.31 -27.94
CA SER A 7 15.02 -3.73 -26.73
C SER A 7 14.20 -4.21 -25.53
N VAL A 8 14.69 -5.22 -24.81
CA VAL A 8 14.10 -5.63 -23.54
C VAL A 8 14.46 -4.58 -22.50
N THR A 9 13.47 -3.78 -22.08
CA THR A 9 13.58 -2.82 -20.99
C THR A 9 13.75 -3.55 -19.65
N HIS A 10 14.97 -3.54 -19.11
CA HIS A 10 15.28 -3.97 -17.74
C HIS A 10 14.89 -2.90 -16.70
N ALA A 11 13.60 -2.58 -16.58
CA ALA A 11 13.10 -1.59 -15.63
C ALA A 11 11.89 -2.11 -14.86
N ASP A 12 12.08 -3.09 -13.97
CA ASP A 12 11.03 -3.48 -13.01
C ASP A 12 11.59 -4.08 -11.70
N ALA A 13 12.74 -4.77 -11.75
CA ALA A 13 13.33 -5.41 -10.56
C ALA A 13 13.76 -4.43 -9.45
N GLY A 14 14.17 -3.20 -9.79
CA GLY A 14 14.57 -2.19 -8.80
C GLY A 14 13.42 -1.62 -7.98
N SER A 15 12.19 -1.66 -8.51
CA SER A 15 10.99 -1.11 -7.85
C SER A 15 10.46 -2.06 -6.76
N VAL A 16 10.49 -3.37 -7.02
CA VAL A 16 9.96 -4.38 -6.09
C VAL A 16 10.89 -4.68 -4.90
N ILE A 17 12.21 -4.61 -5.10
CA ILE A 17 13.21 -4.81 -4.03
C ILE A 17 13.05 -3.71 -2.97
N GLY A 18 12.84 -2.46 -3.40
CA GLY A 18 12.63 -1.32 -2.49
C GLY A 18 11.36 -1.45 -1.64
N VAL A 19 10.29 -2.04 -2.18
CA VAL A 19 9.03 -2.22 -1.44
C VAL A 19 9.15 -3.34 -0.41
N ALA A 20 9.76 -4.48 -0.75
CA ALA A 20 9.86 -5.64 0.14
C ALA A 20 10.76 -5.40 1.37
N PHE A 21 11.85 -4.65 1.19
CA PHE A 21 12.82 -4.38 2.27
C PHE A 21 12.71 -2.97 2.86
N GLY A 22 11.77 -2.16 2.38
CA GLY A 22 11.53 -0.81 2.87
C GLY A 22 10.80 -0.75 4.22
N ARG A 23 10.60 0.47 4.72
CA ARG A 23 9.83 0.71 5.94
C ARG A 23 8.36 0.38 5.74
N HIS A 24 7.77 -0.30 6.73
CA HIS A 24 6.36 -0.65 6.76
C HIS A 24 5.70 -0.11 8.01
N PHE A 25 4.60 0.61 7.84
CA PHE A 25 3.77 1.11 8.92
C PHE A 25 2.60 0.17 9.18
N THR A 26 2.20 0.04 10.44
CA THR A 26 0.86 -0.41 10.80
C THR A 26 -0.17 0.70 10.58
N ALA A 27 -1.45 0.33 10.57
CA ALA A 27 -2.52 1.32 10.53
C ALA A 27 -2.49 2.26 11.76
N ALA A 28 -2.13 1.75 12.93
CA ALA A 28 -2.04 2.52 14.17
C ALA A 28 -0.89 3.54 14.12
N GLU A 29 0.32 3.12 13.74
CA GLU A 29 1.47 4.03 13.60
C GLU A 29 1.16 5.14 12.58
N LEU A 30 0.56 4.80 11.44
CA LEU A 30 0.24 5.80 10.42
C LEU A 30 -0.89 6.74 10.88
N ALA A 31 -1.83 6.25 11.69
CA ALA A 31 -2.88 7.06 12.31
C ALA A 31 -2.29 8.12 13.27
N GLU A 32 -1.30 7.74 14.08
CA GLU A 32 -0.60 8.67 14.95
C GLU A 32 0.15 9.75 14.14
N ILE A 33 0.89 9.34 13.09
CA ILE A 33 1.66 10.27 12.25
C ILE A 33 0.74 11.24 11.51
N TRP A 34 -0.37 10.75 10.95
CA TRP A 34 -1.30 11.57 10.17
C TRP A 34 -2.38 12.26 11.03
N ARG A 35 -2.38 12.03 12.35
CA ARG A 35 -3.38 12.54 13.30
C ARG A 35 -4.82 12.20 12.88
N LEU A 36 -5.02 10.97 12.45
CA LEU A 36 -6.32 10.43 12.05
C LEU A 36 -6.71 9.25 12.94
N ASP A 37 -8.00 8.90 12.94
CA ASP A 37 -8.44 7.67 13.59
C ASP A 37 -7.94 6.43 12.85
N GLU A 38 -7.56 5.39 13.60
CA GLU A 38 -7.05 4.13 13.05
C GLU A 38 -8.05 3.46 12.10
N THR A 39 -9.36 3.51 12.39
CA THR A 39 -10.40 2.95 11.51
C THR A 39 -10.42 3.68 10.17
N THR A 40 -10.19 4.99 10.18
CA THR A 40 -10.08 5.78 8.95
C THR A 40 -8.89 5.32 8.12
N ILE A 41 -7.71 5.20 8.72
CA ILE A 41 -6.52 4.67 8.04
C ILE A 41 -6.78 3.27 7.50
N ARG A 42 -7.36 2.36 8.28
CA ARG A 42 -7.71 1.01 7.82
C ARG A 42 -8.59 1.05 6.57
N ARG A 43 -9.64 1.87 6.55
CA ARG A 43 -10.51 2.04 5.38
C ARG A 43 -9.79 2.65 4.19
N MET A 44 -8.83 3.55 4.41
CA MET A 44 -8.05 4.14 3.32
C MET A 44 -7.15 3.11 2.62
N PHE A 45 -6.64 2.11 3.33
CA PHE A 45 -5.62 1.18 2.82
C PHE A 45 -6.13 -0.23 2.54
N GLN A 46 -7.31 -0.61 3.05
CA GLN A 46 -7.83 -1.98 2.92
C GLN A 46 -7.96 -2.45 1.47
N ASP A 47 -8.20 -1.55 0.51
CA ASP A 47 -8.40 -1.89 -0.91
C ASP A 47 -7.26 -1.37 -1.81
N VAL A 48 -6.15 -0.91 -1.20
CA VAL A 48 -5.02 -0.35 -1.92
C VAL A 48 -4.04 -1.45 -2.36
N PRO A 49 -3.68 -1.53 -3.65
CA PRO A 49 -2.67 -2.47 -4.14
C PRO A 49 -1.31 -2.22 -3.49
N GLY A 50 -0.62 -3.30 -3.10
CA GLY A 50 0.70 -3.24 -2.46
C GLY A 50 0.66 -3.13 -0.94
N VAL A 51 -0.52 -3.01 -0.32
CA VAL A 51 -0.66 -3.16 1.14
C VAL A 51 -0.65 -4.64 1.49
N LEU A 52 0.25 -5.03 2.38
CA LEU A 52 0.32 -6.39 2.91
C LEU A 52 -0.79 -6.57 3.95
N LYS A 53 -1.54 -7.65 3.81
CA LYS A 53 -2.65 -7.97 4.71
C LYS A 53 -2.39 -9.31 5.37
N ILE A 54 -2.21 -9.31 6.69
CA ILE A 54 -1.84 -10.48 7.47
C ILE A 54 -3.01 -10.82 8.40
N GLY A 55 -3.63 -11.99 8.19
CA GLY A 55 -4.75 -12.45 9.01
C GLY A 55 -5.60 -13.50 8.30
N LYS A 56 -6.52 -14.13 9.04
CA LYS A 56 -7.52 -15.04 8.45
C LYS A 56 -8.68 -14.21 7.92
N SER A 57 -8.89 -14.24 6.60
CA SER A 57 -9.97 -13.54 5.89
C SER A 57 -11.32 -14.28 5.92
N GLN A 58 -11.50 -15.27 6.80
CA GLN A 58 -12.76 -16.00 6.91
C GLN A 58 -12.99 -16.51 8.32
N ARG A 59 -13.58 -15.69 9.18
CA ARG A 59 -14.38 -16.23 10.29
C ARG A 59 -15.81 -16.45 9.78
N ARG A 60 -16.27 -17.70 9.85
CA ARG A 60 -17.63 -18.10 9.44
C ARG A 60 -18.75 -17.48 10.29
N ASP A 61 -18.40 -16.76 11.36
CA ASP A 61 -19.33 -16.24 12.37
C ASP A 61 -19.77 -14.78 12.13
N GLY A 62 -19.47 -14.18 10.97
CA GLY A 62 -19.88 -12.80 10.66
C GLY A 62 -19.21 -11.69 11.50
N LYS A 63 -18.26 -12.05 12.38
CA LYS A 63 -17.47 -11.10 13.16
C LYS A 63 -16.37 -10.50 12.31
N ARG A 64 -16.18 -9.18 12.45
CA ARG A 64 -15.16 -8.38 11.75
C ARG A 64 -13.79 -9.08 11.80
N ASP A 65 -13.27 -9.45 10.63
CA ASP A 65 -11.95 -10.04 10.53
C ASP A 65 -10.90 -9.00 10.92
N TYR A 66 -10.15 -9.29 12.00
CA TYR A 66 -9.00 -8.48 12.39
C TYR A 66 -7.85 -8.81 11.43
N MET A 67 -7.73 -8.00 10.38
CA MET A 67 -6.58 -8.03 9.48
C MET A 67 -5.54 -7.03 9.95
N THR A 68 -4.29 -7.49 10.07
CA THR A 68 -3.15 -6.61 10.31
C THR A 68 -2.68 -6.07 8.97
N LEU A 69 -2.75 -4.76 8.79
CA LEU A 69 -2.23 -4.09 7.60
C LEU A 69 -0.77 -3.71 7.85
N ARG A 70 0.09 -4.04 6.88
CA ARG A 70 1.46 -3.53 6.77
C ARG A 70 1.54 -2.71 5.50
N ILE A 71 1.68 -1.40 5.69
CA ILE A 71 1.61 -0.38 4.66
C ILE A 71 3.04 0.03 4.33
N PRO A 72 3.60 -0.34 3.16
CA PRO A 72 4.92 0.12 2.75
C PRO A 72 4.94 1.64 2.62
N GLU A 73 6.08 2.26 2.95
CA GLU A 73 6.27 3.71 2.89
C GLU A 73 5.90 4.32 1.53
N GLY A 74 6.32 3.69 0.43
CA GLY A 74 5.98 4.17 -0.91
C GLY A 74 4.47 4.16 -1.20
N VAL A 75 3.73 3.19 -0.64
CA VAL A 75 2.27 3.13 -0.75
C VAL A 75 1.62 4.23 0.08
N ALA A 76 2.09 4.46 1.31
CA ALA A 76 1.62 5.55 2.17
C ALA A 76 1.83 6.91 1.49
N LEU A 77 3.01 7.15 0.94
CA LEU A 77 3.36 8.38 0.22
C LEU A 77 2.44 8.61 -0.98
N ARG A 78 2.19 7.57 -1.79
CA ARG A 78 1.29 7.65 -2.95
C ARG A 78 -0.14 8.01 -2.53
N VAL A 79 -0.68 7.33 -1.51
CA VAL A 79 -2.04 7.58 -1.02
C VAL A 79 -2.16 8.99 -0.45
N TYR A 80 -1.17 9.44 0.33
CA TYR A 80 -1.14 10.79 0.88
C TYR A 80 -1.20 11.84 -0.24
N GLN A 81 -0.35 11.73 -1.26
CA GLN A 81 -0.33 12.66 -2.39
C GLN A 81 -1.65 12.67 -3.17
N GLN A 82 -2.27 11.50 -3.38
CA GLN A 82 -3.55 11.42 -4.09
C GLN A 82 -4.65 12.15 -3.32
N ARG A 83 -4.62 12.08 -1.98
CA ARG A 83 -5.61 12.76 -1.12
C ARG A 83 -5.32 14.26 -0.95
N SER A 84 -4.05 14.68 -0.92
CA SER A 84 -3.69 16.09 -0.80
C SER A 84 -3.92 16.89 -2.08
N LYS A 85 -3.78 16.26 -3.25
CA LYS A 85 -4.06 16.89 -4.57
C LYS A 85 -5.56 17.16 -4.83
N GLY A 86 -6.44 16.80 -3.89
CA GLY A 86 -7.89 16.97 -3.98
C GLY A 86 -8.42 18.37 -3.61
N THR A 87 -7.58 19.29 -3.16
CA THR A 87 -8.00 20.67 -2.90
C THR A 87 -7.67 21.56 -4.10
N ARG A 88 -8.63 21.65 -5.04
CA ARG A 88 -8.75 22.84 -5.89
C ARG A 88 -9.03 24.02 -4.96
N LEU A 89 -8.12 25.00 -4.95
CA LEU A 89 -8.48 26.39 -4.66
C LEU A 89 -9.11 26.99 -5.91
#